data_AF-A0ABD5WU48-F1
#
_entry.id   AF-A0ABD5WU48-F1
#
_cell.length_a   1.000
_cell.length_b   1.000
_cell.length_c   1.000
_cell.angle_alpha   90.00
_cell.angle_beta   90.00
_cell.angle_gamma   90.00
#
_symmetry.space_group_name_H-M   'P 1'
#
loop_
_entity.id
_entity.type
_entity.pdbx_description
1 polymer ?
#
loop_
_entity_poly.entity_id
_entity_poly.type
_entity_poly.pdbx_seq_one_letter_code
_entity_poly.pdbx_strand_id
1 'polypeptide(L)'
;MNTQPTPTDQSQQRQSGPSQQGQRRPRTFRTAVGLPDQTRQAVVGMLNQSLADTTDLMTQCKFAHWNVKGMNFYQLHLLFDEIAEVFEDHADIIAERTTALGGEATGTVRTAAATSRIPEIPPDATTGPEYVAALVERVGIHANNLRSEIEAAVQHDDEDTADMYTELSREVDKQLYFLEAHLQAVNPDAIPDSPGASMRRGGGSQGGRPSQYRQQSQQGAQSQRGVNRMQGQQTGQQGYGGRTRY
;
A
#
# COMPACT_ATOMS: atom_id res chain seq x y z
N MET A 1 31.84 52.61 47.04
CA MET A 1 31.87 51.26 46.43
C MET A 1 30.46 50.75 46.43
N ASN A 2 29.78 50.77 45.28
CA ASN A 2 28.37 50.39 45.17
C ASN A 2 28.23 49.49 43.95
N THR A 3 28.17 48.18 44.18
CA THR A 3 28.10 47.13 43.15
C THR A 3 26.64 46.79 42.86
N GLN A 4 26.23 46.91 41.60
CA GLN A 4 24.92 46.43 41.13
C GLN A 4 24.87 44.88 41.13
N PRO A 5 23.69 44.26 41.38
CA PRO A 5 23.52 42.82 41.22
C PRO A 5 23.27 42.44 39.75
N THR A 6 23.90 41.35 39.33
CA THR A 6 23.77 40.70 38.02
C THR A 6 22.42 39.99 37.90
N PRO A 7 21.75 39.95 36.73
CA PRO A 7 20.56 39.13 36.53
C PRO A 7 20.96 37.68 36.26
N THR A 8 20.45 36.75 37.08
CA THR A 8 20.55 35.31 36.83
C THR A 8 19.63 34.93 35.67
N ASP A 9 20.21 34.51 34.55
CA ASP A 9 19.48 33.99 33.39
C ASP A 9 18.77 32.67 33.73
N GLN A 10 17.45 32.70 33.71
CA GLN A 10 16.58 31.54 33.79
C GLN A 10 16.37 30.96 32.39
N SER A 11 17.32 30.15 31.94
CA SER A 11 17.19 29.38 30.69
C SER A 11 17.42 27.88 30.94
N GLN A 12 16.66 27.31 31.89
CA GLN A 12 16.39 25.87 31.95
C GLN A 12 14.92 25.61 31.65
N GLN A 13 14.54 25.70 30.38
CA GLN A 13 13.29 25.12 29.87
C GLN A 13 13.60 23.92 28.98
N ARG A 14 13.58 22.75 29.64
CA ARG A 14 12.98 21.49 29.17
C ARG A 14 13.24 21.13 27.71
N GLN A 15 14.38 20.49 27.46
CA GLN A 15 14.45 19.47 26.42
C GLN A 15 13.72 18.22 26.92
N SER A 16 12.40 18.20 26.75
CA SER A 16 11.65 16.95 26.78
C SER A 16 12.03 16.15 25.55
N GLY A 17 12.88 15.14 25.72
CA GLY A 17 13.08 14.10 24.71
C GLY A 17 11.74 13.44 24.34
N PRO A 18 11.66 12.76 23.18
CA PRO A 18 10.45 12.07 22.79
C PRO A 18 10.07 11.09 23.90
N SER A 19 8.94 11.37 24.54
CA SER A 19 8.32 10.45 25.48
C SER A 19 8.01 9.20 24.67
N GLN A 20 8.63 8.08 25.02
CA GLN A 20 8.13 6.78 24.63
C GLN A 20 6.70 6.72 25.17
N GLN A 21 5.72 7.02 24.32
CA GLN A 21 4.32 6.80 24.62
C GLN A 21 4.19 5.29 24.78
N GLY A 22 4.26 4.82 26.02
CA GLY A 22 4.05 3.41 26.33
C GLY A 22 2.74 3.00 25.69
N GLN A 23 2.80 2.03 24.78
CA GLN A 23 1.62 1.51 24.10
C GLN A 23 0.59 1.17 25.18
N ARG A 24 -0.48 1.97 25.26
CA ARG A 24 -1.56 1.72 26.23
C ARG A 24 -2.14 0.36 25.86
N ARG A 25 -2.18 -0.55 26.84
CA ARG A 25 -2.84 -1.84 26.66
C ARG A 25 -4.24 -1.63 26.06
N PRO A 26 -4.65 -2.44 25.08
CA PRO A 26 -5.96 -2.28 24.46
C PRO A 26 -7.06 -2.32 25.52
N ARG A 27 -8.05 -1.44 25.39
CA ARG A 27 -9.21 -1.46 26.26
C ARG A 27 -10.02 -2.71 25.93
N THR A 28 -10.37 -3.48 26.96
CA THR A 28 -11.24 -4.65 26.84
C THR A 28 -12.42 -4.53 27.81
N PHE A 29 -13.54 -5.13 27.42
CA PHE A 29 -14.79 -5.21 28.15
C PHE A 29 -15.10 -6.68 28.48
N ARG A 30 -16.03 -6.91 29.41
CA ARG A 30 -16.47 -8.25 29.78
C ARG A 30 -17.20 -8.91 28.60
N THR A 31 -16.85 -10.16 28.31
CA THR A 31 -17.52 -11.02 27.32
C THR A 31 -17.65 -12.44 27.87
N ALA A 32 -18.51 -13.24 27.25
CA ALA A 32 -18.67 -14.68 27.55
C ALA A 32 -17.80 -15.58 26.66
N VAL A 33 -17.05 -15.00 25.71
CA VAL A 33 -16.04 -15.74 24.91
C VAL A 33 -15.05 -16.42 25.84
N GLY A 34 -14.85 -17.72 25.66
CA GLY A 34 -14.09 -18.59 26.56
C GLY A 34 -12.57 -18.40 26.58
N LEU A 35 -12.05 -17.30 26.01
CA LEU A 35 -10.61 -17.02 25.96
C LEU A 35 -10.15 -16.26 27.22
N PRO A 36 -8.97 -16.59 27.77
CA PRO A 36 -8.38 -15.84 28.89
C PRO A 36 -8.22 -14.35 28.55
N ASP A 37 -8.38 -13.48 29.56
CA ASP A 37 -8.26 -12.02 29.36
C ASP A 37 -6.89 -11.62 28.78
N GLN A 38 -5.82 -12.32 29.14
CA GLN A 38 -4.49 -12.07 28.59
C GLN A 38 -4.41 -12.40 27.10
N THR A 39 -4.95 -13.55 26.69
CA THR A 39 -5.08 -13.94 25.27
C THR A 39 -5.86 -12.89 24.51
N ARG A 40 -7.05 -12.50 25.01
CA ARG A 40 -7.88 -11.48 24.39
C ARG A 40 -7.14 -10.15 24.24
N GLN A 41 -6.43 -9.70 25.27
CA GLN A 41 -5.66 -8.44 25.19
C GLN A 41 -4.56 -8.49 24.11
N ALA A 42 -3.86 -9.62 23.99
CA ALA A 42 -2.83 -9.79 22.96
C ALA A 42 -3.46 -9.81 21.55
N VAL A 43 -4.49 -10.63 21.35
CA VAL A 43 -5.18 -10.76 20.06
C VAL A 43 -5.87 -9.46 19.64
N VAL A 44 -6.49 -8.72 20.58
CA VAL A 44 -7.08 -7.40 20.29
C VAL A 44 -6.02 -6.37 19.87
N GLY A 45 -4.80 -6.43 20.43
CA GLY A 45 -3.70 -5.57 19.99
C GLY A 45 -3.29 -5.87 18.55
N MET A 46 -3.16 -7.16 18.24
CA MET A 46 -2.85 -7.68 16.91
C MET A 46 -3.91 -7.33 15.86
N LEU A 47 -5.20 -7.51 16.19
CA LEU A 47 -6.32 -7.16 15.32
C LEU A 47 -6.35 -5.65 15.03
N ASN A 48 -6.10 -4.81 16.03
CA ASN A 48 -6.05 -3.35 15.82
C ASN A 48 -4.88 -2.92 14.93
N GLN A 49 -3.73 -3.60 15.02
CA GLN A 49 -2.62 -3.37 14.09
C GLN A 49 -3.00 -3.77 12.65
N SER A 50 -3.68 -4.91 12.48
CA SER A 50 -4.16 -5.34 11.16
C SER A 50 -5.25 -4.42 10.61
N LEU A 51 -6.14 -3.91 11.46
CA LEU A 51 -7.14 -2.92 11.10
C LEU A 51 -6.51 -1.62 10.59
N ALA A 52 -5.44 -1.16 11.24
CA ALA A 52 -4.69 0.02 10.81
C ALA A 52 -4.06 -0.18 9.43
N ASP A 53 -3.35 -1.30 9.23
CA ASP A 53 -2.73 -1.66 7.94
C ASP A 53 -3.78 -1.75 6.82
N THR A 54 -4.90 -2.44 7.08
CA THR A 54 -5.97 -2.69 6.09
C THR A 54 -6.68 -1.39 5.71
N THR A 55 -6.99 -0.55 6.70
CA THR A 55 -7.63 0.76 6.48
C THR A 55 -6.73 1.67 5.63
N ASP A 56 -5.44 1.73 5.95
CA ASP A 56 -4.49 2.52 5.16
C ASP A 56 -4.39 2.00 3.72
N LEU A 57 -4.18 0.70 3.54
CA LEU A 57 -4.07 0.08 2.22
C LEU A 57 -5.32 0.31 1.35
N MET A 58 -6.52 0.17 1.93
CA MET A 58 -7.78 0.52 1.27
C MET A 58 -7.75 1.96 0.72
N THR A 59 -7.33 2.93 1.53
CA THR A 59 -7.26 4.33 1.08
C THR A 59 -6.21 4.56 0.00
N GLN A 60 -5.09 3.83 0.04
CA GLN A 60 -4.07 3.88 -1.01
C GLN A 60 -4.56 3.27 -2.33
N CYS A 61 -5.40 2.22 -2.29
CA CYS A 61 -6.09 1.70 -3.47
C CYS A 61 -7.03 2.74 -4.08
N LYS A 62 -7.86 3.43 -3.27
CA LYS A 62 -8.70 4.54 -3.76
C LYS A 62 -7.86 5.69 -4.32
N PHE A 63 -6.72 6.01 -3.70
CA PHE A 63 -5.79 7.00 -4.24
C PHE A 63 -5.30 6.63 -5.65
N ALA A 64 -4.90 5.37 -5.88
CA ALA A 64 -4.51 4.89 -7.19
C ALA A 64 -5.69 4.92 -8.19
N HIS A 65 -6.88 4.48 -7.75
CA HIS A 65 -8.12 4.48 -8.53
C HIS A 65 -8.46 5.87 -9.09
N TRP A 66 -8.34 6.93 -8.28
CA TRP A 66 -8.62 8.30 -8.74
C TRP A 66 -7.55 8.85 -9.68
N ASN A 67 -6.28 8.47 -9.46
CA ASN A 67 -5.15 9.18 -10.05
C ASN A 67 -4.51 8.49 -11.24
N VAL A 68 -4.76 7.20 -11.49
CA VAL A 68 -4.15 6.46 -12.59
C VAL A 68 -4.36 7.13 -13.96
N LYS A 69 -3.32 7.08 -14.80
CA LYS A 69 -3.32 7.59 -16.19
C LYS A 69 -2.69 6.54 -17.13
N GLY A 70 -3.07 6.60 -18.40
CA GLY A 70 -2.50 5.76 -19.47
C GLY A 70 -3.56 5.03 -20.30
N MET A 71 -3.11 4.24 -21.28
CA MET A 71 -3.99 3.55 -22.24
C MET A 71 -4.96 2.55 -21.57
N ASN A 72 -4.57 1.98 -20.42
CA ASN A 72 -5.38 1.03 -19.65
C ASN A 72 -6.14 1.71 -18.50
N PHE A 73 -6.34 3.03 -18.57
CA PHE A 73 -6.93 3.83 -17.50
C PHE A 73 -8.20 3.19 -16.92
N TYR A 74 -9.17 2.87 -17.77
CA TYR A 74 -10.48 2.41 -17.31
C TYR A 74 -10.40 1.05 -16.61
N GLN A 75 -9.60 0.11 -17.14
CA GLN A 75 -9.44 -1.21 -16.53
C GLN A 75 -8.74 -1.13 -15.17
N LEU A 76 -7.66 -0.34 -15.07
CA LEU A 76 -6.94 -0.16 -13.82
C LEU A 76 -7.76 0.64 -12.80
N HIS A 77 -8.51 1.65 -13.24
CA HIS A 77 -9.44 2.38 -12.40
C HIS A 77 -10.44 1.43 -11.73
N LEU A 78 -11.12 0.57 -12.50
CA LEU A 78 -12.07 -0.40 -11.94
C LEU A 78 -11.38 -1.42 -11.03
N LEU A 79 -10.25 -1.99 -11.46
CA LEU A 79 -9.50 -2.97 -10.66
C LEU A 79 -9.09 -2.40 -9.29
N PHE A 80 -8.57 -1.17 -9.24
CA PHE A 80 -8.16 -0.56 -7.98
C PHE A 80 -9.36 -0.24 -7.07
N ASP A 81 -10.55 -0.03 -7.64
CA ASP A 81 -11.79 0.15 -6.87
C ASP A 81 -12.25 -1.16 -6.24
N GLU A 82 -12.28 -2.24 -7.05
CA GLU A 82 -12.64 -3.59 -6.59
C GLU A 82 -11.69 -4.08 -5.49
N ILE A 83 -10.39 -3.82 -5.62
CA ILE A 83 -9.41 -4.15 -4.55
C ILE A 83 -9.68 -3.33 -3.29
N ALA A 84 -10.03 -2.05 -3.43
CA ALA A 84 -10.35 -1.21 -2.26
C ALA A 84 -11.61 -1.73 -1.54
N GLU A 85 -12.63 -2.16 -2.26
CA GLU A 85 -13.85 -2.76 -1.67
C GLU A 85 -13.52 -4.04 -0.88
N VAL A 86 -12.64 -4.91 -1.40
CA VAL A 86 -12.17 -6.09 -0.65
C VAL A 86 -11.51 -5.68 0.68
N PHE A 87 -10.66 -4.66 0.68
CA PHE A 87 -10.03 -4.20 1.92
C PHE A 87 -10.98 -3.45 2.85
N GLU A 88 -12.03 -2.82 2.33
CA GLU A 88 -13.12 -2.25 3.12
C GLU A 88 -13.85 -3.36 3.90
N ASP A 89 -14.22 -4.44 3.21
CA ASP A 89 -14.86 -5.61 3.83
C ASP A 89 -13.93 -6.28 4.87
N HIS A 90 -12.64 -6.41 4.56
CA HIS A 90 -11.65 -6.97 5.50
C HIS A 90 -11.51 -6.11 6.75
N ALA A 91 -11.49 -4.78 6.60
CA ALA A 91 -11.39 -3.88 7.74
C ALA A 91 -12.59 -4.04 8.67
N ASP A 92 -13.80 -4.19 8.13
CA ASP A 92 -15.01 -4.45 8.92
C ASP A 92 -14.91 -5.79 9.67
N ILE A 93 -14.57 -6.88 8.98
CA ILE A 93 -14.40 -8.21 9.59
C ILE A 93 -13.39 -8.18 10.76
N ILE A 94 -12.24 -7.52 10.56
CA ILE A 94 -11.20 -7.40 11.59
C ILE A 94 -11.70 -6.55 12.78
N ALA A 95 -12.38 -5.43 12.50
CA ALA A 95 -12.94 -4.57 13.53
C ALA A 95 -14.02 -5.31 14.34
N GLU A 96 -14.93 -6.01 13.68
CA GLU A 96 -15.98 -6.79 14.34
C GLU A 96 -15.38 -7.91 15.18
N ARG A 97 -14.38 -8.66 14.69
CA ARG A 97 -13.67 -9.66 15.51
C ARG A 97 -13.02 -9.04 16.74
N THR A 98 -12.43 -7.86 16.61
CA THR A 98 -11.88 -7.10 17.74
C THR A 98 -12.95 -6.86 18.81
N THR A 99 -14.13 -6.41 18.40
CA THR A 99 -15.25 -6.13 19.32
C THR A 99 -15.91 -7.38 19.88
N ALA A 100 -15.97 -8.48 19.11
CA ALA A 100 -16.49 -9.77 19.54
C ALA A 100 -15.63 -10.37 20.67
N LEU A 101 -14.32 -10.18 20.58
CA LEU A 101 -13.38 -10.44 21.67
C LEU A 101 -13.47 -9.41 22.80
N GLY A 102 -14.48 -8.55 22.83
CA GLY A 102 -14.68 -7.49 23.82
C GLY A 102 -13.62 -6.38 23.79
N GLY A 103 -12.81 -6.28 22.74
CA GLY A 103 -11.87 -5.18 22.53
C GLY A 103 -12.55 -3.92 21.98
N GLU A 104 -11.88 -2.78 22.10
CA GLU A 104 -12.22 -1.56 21.36
C GLU A 104 -11.48 -1.57 20.01
N ALA A 105 -12.21 -1.53 18.90
CA ALA A 105 -11.62 -1.39 17.57
C ALA A 105 -11.18 0.06 17.32
N THR A 106 -9.94 0.26 16.91
CA THR A 106 -9.32 1.58 16.74
C THR A 106 -8.91 1.84 15.29
N GLY A 107 -9.89 1.88 14.38
CA GLY A 107 -9.66 2.00 12.93
C GLY A 107 -9.78 3.41 12.34
N THR A 108 -9.78 4.49 13.14
CA THR A 108 -9.91 5.84 12.56
C THR A 108 -8.72 6.17 11.65
N VAL A 109 -8.93 7.01 10.64
CA VAL A 109 -7.87 7.44 9.69
C VAL A 109 -6.61 7.94 10.41
N ARG A 110 -6.75 8.67 11.52
CA ARG A 110 -5.59 9.16 12.29
C ARG A 110 -4.84 8.05 13.02
N THR A 111 -5.56 7.02 13.47
CA THR A 111 -4.93 5.84 14.08
C THR A 111 -4.20 5.02 13.02
N ALA A 112 -4.86 4.76 11.89
CA ALA A 112 -4.28 4.05 10.77
C ALA A 112 -2.99 4.74 10.29
N ALA A 113 -3.05 6.05 10.00
CA ALA A 113 -1.88 6.83 9.58
C ALA A 113 -0.73 6.84 10.60
N ALA A 114 -1.01 6.69 11.90
CA ALA A 114 0.02 6.71 12.94
C ALA A 114 0.70 5.35 13.15
N THR A 115 0.08 4.26 12.73
CA THR A 115 0.49 2.90 13.14
C THR A 115 0.59 1.90 12.01
N SER A 116 0.06 2.20 10.81
CA SER A 116 0.15 1.33 9.65
C SER A 116 1.59 0.95 9.33
N ARG A 117 1.79 -0.33 9.02
CA ARG A 117 3.05 -0.90 8.54
C ARG A 117 3.19 -0.80 7.01
N ILE A 118 2.17 -0.30 6.32
CA ILE A 118 2.13 -0.20 4.86
C ILE A 118 2.83 1.09 4.42
N PRO A 119 3.83 1.03 3.52
CA PRO A 119 4.50 2.23 3.03
C PRO A 119 3.57 3.05 2.13
N GLU A 120 3.61 4.38 2.24
CA GLU A 120 2.84 5.29 1.35
C GLU A 120 3.22 5.09 -0.12
N ILE A 121 2.23 5.12 -1.03
CA ILE A 121 2.46 5.17 -2.49
C ILE A 121 3.40 6.35 -2.83
N PRO A 122 4.40 6.17 -3.71
CA PRO A 122 5.28 7.26 -4.11
C PRO A 122 4.49 8.45 -4.67
N PRO A 123 4.73 9.68 -4.18
CA PRO A 123 3.92 10.84 -4.54
C PRO A 123 4.06 11.27 -6.00
N ASP A 124 5.06 10.76 -6.71
CA ASP A 124 5.32 11.01 -8.13
C ASP A 124 4.82 9.89 -9.06
N ALA A 125 4.19 8.83 -8.53
CA ALA A 125 3.53 7.81 -9.36
C ALA A 125 2.35 8.42 -10.13
N THR A 126 2.30 8.20 -11.45
CA THR A 126 1.23 8.76 -12.29
C THR A 126 0.71 7.79 -13.34
N THR A 127 1.53 6.84 -13.78
CA THR A 127 1.19 5.90 -14.84
C THR A 127 0.63 4.59 -14.30
N GLY A 128 -0.15 3.88 -15.12
CA GLY A 128 -0.65 2.54 -14.80
C GLY A 128 0.42 1.58 -14.25
N PRO A 129 1.55 1.36 -14.93
CA PRO A 129 2.61 0.48 -14.44
C PRO A 129 3.22 0.91 -13.10
N GLU A 130 3.37 2.22 -12.86
CA GLU A 130 3.89 2.74 -11.58
C GLU A 130 2.92 2.44 -10.43
N TYR A 131 1.62 2.69 -10.61
CA TYR A 131 0.61 2.37 -9.59
C TYR A 131 0.48 0.87 -9.35
N VAL A 132 0.50 0.05 -10.41
CA VAL A 132 0.49 -1.41 -10.26
C VAL A 132 1.71 -1.87 -9.47
N ALA A 133 2.92 -1.43 -9.81
CA ALA A 133 4.13 -1.81 -9.08
C ALA A 133 4.08 -1.38 -7.62
N ALA A 134 3.61 -0.16 -7.33
CA ALA A 134 3.42 0.31 -5.96
C ALA A 134 2.42 -0.56 -5.18
N LEU A 135 1.27 -0.89 -5.78
CA LEU A 135 0.27 -1.72 -5.13
C LEU A 135 0.72 -3.17 -4.95
N VAL A 136 1.47 -3.76 -5.89
CA VAL A 136 2.07 -5.10 -5.72
C VAL A 136 2.92 -5.17 -4.45
N GLU A 137 3.83 -4.21 -4.25
CA GLU A 137 4.67 -4.15 -3.05
C GLU A 137 3.82 -4.08 -1.77
N ARG A 138 2.82 -3.20 -1.75
CA ARG A 138 2.01 -2.92 -0.54
C ARG A 138 1.06 -4.06 -0.20
N VAL A 139 0.38 -4.62 -1.21
CA VAL A 139 -0.47 -5.80 -1.06
C VAL A 139 0.37 -7.01 -0.66
N GLY A 140 1.58 -7.15 -1.20
CA GLY A 140 2.53 -8.20 -0.80
C GLY A 140 2.98 -8.09 0.66
N ILE A 141 3.28 -6.88 1.15
CA ILE A 141 3.57 -6.65 2.57
C ILE A 141 2.37 -7.05 3.43
N HIS A 142 1.16 -6.62 3.07
CA HIS A 142 -0.05 -6.93 3.82
C HIS A 142 -0.33 -8.45 3.85
N ALA A 143 -0.17 -9.14 2.72
CA ALA A 143 -0.32 -10.60 2.63
C ALA A 143 0.65 -11.36 3.56
N ASN A 144 1.89 -10.87 3.69
CA ASN A 144 2.89 -11.45 4.60
C ASN A 144 2.61 -11.11 6.06
N ASN A 145 2.12 -9.90 6.34
CA ASN A 145 1.67 -9.53 7.67
C ASN A 145 0.56 -10.49 8.13
N LEU A 146 -0.48 -10.71 7.31
CA LEU A 146 -1.56 -11.65 7.62
C LEU A 146 -1.05 -13.07 7.92
N ARG A 147 -0.05 -13.58 7.18
CA ARG A 147 0.58 -14.87 7.50
C ARG A 147 1.22 -14.91 8.88
N SER A 148 1.85 -13.80 9.26
CA SER A 148 2.46 -13.64 10.58
C SER A 148 1.38 -13.56 11.66
N GLU A 149 0.26 -12.90 11.38
CA GLU A 149 -0.88 -12.83 12.32
C GLU A 149 -1.61 -14.17 12.47
N ILE A 150 -1.66 -15.02 11.44
CA ILE A 150 -2.15 -16.40 11.57
C ILE A 150 -1.29 -17.17 12.58
N GLU A 151 0.04 -17.12 12.43
CA GLU A 151 0.96 -17.79 13.36
C GLU A 151 0.82 -17.25 14.79
N ALA A 152 0.67 -15.94 14.95
CA ALA A 152 0.49 -15.29 16.24
C ALA A 152 -0.86 -15.66 16.91
N ALA A 153 -1.96 -15.72 16.14
CA ALA A 153 -3.26 -16.16 16.65
C ALA A 153 -3.21 -17.59 17.17
N VAL A 154 -2.56 -18.51 16.44
CA VAL A 154 -2.35 -19.90 16.87
C VAL A 154 -1.51 -19.97 18.15
N GLN A 155 -0.45 -19.16 18.26
CA GLN A 155 0.38 -19.08 19.49
C GLN A 155 -0.38 -18.58 20.72
N HIS A 156 -1.52 -17.92 20.50
CA HIS A 156 -2.39 -17.40 21.54
C HIS A 156 -3.63 -18.28 21.81
N ASP A 157 -3.72 -19.47 21.21
CA ASP A 157 -4.85 -20.39 21.34
C ASP A 157 -6.19 -19.73 20.89
N ASP A 158 -6.15 -18.92 19.82
CA ASP A 158 -7.35 -18.34 19.18
C ASP A 158 -7.44 -18.79 17.71
N GLU A 159 -7.82 -20.05 17.51
CA GLU A 159 -7.95 -20.67 16.19
C GLU A 159 -9.05 -20.02 15.33
N ASP A 160 -10.09 -19.46 15.94
CA ASP A 160 -11.13 -18.72 15.22
C ASP A 160 -10.55 -17.49 14.52
N THR A 161 -9.70 -16.72 15.21
CA THR A 161 -9.01 -15.57 14.61
C THR A 161 -7.98 -16.03 13.57
N ALA A 162 -7.31 -17.16 13.80
CA ALA A 162 -6.38 -17.73 12.82
C ALA A 162 -7.08 -18.20 11.53
N ASP A 163 -8.25 -18.82 11.64
CA ASP A 163 -9.06 -19.26 10.50
C ASP A 163 -9.58 -18.05 9.70
N MET A 164 -10.09 -17.03 10.40
CA MET A 164 -10.48 -15.76 9.79
C MET A 164 -9.32 -15.15 9.00
N TYR A 165 -8.14 -14.99 9.59
CA TYR A 165 -6.98 -14.46 8.85
C TYR A 165 -6.53 -15.36 7.72
N THR A 166 -6.72 -16.68 7.83
CA THR A 166 -6.45 -17.60 6.72
C THR A 166 -7.37 -17.31 5.55
N GLU A 167 -8.66 -17.05 5.78
CA GLU A 167 -9.59 -16.62 4.75
C GLU A 167 -9.17 -15.29 4.12
N LEU A 168 -8.95 -14.25 4.92
CA LEU A 168 -8.53 -12.93 4.42
C LEU A 168 -7.24 -13.05 3.59
N SER A 169 -6.24 -13.82 4.06
CA SER A 169 -4.97 -13.98 3.37
C SER A 169 -5.10 -14.58 1.97
N ARG A 170 -6.03 -15.52 1.76
CA ARG A 170 -6.29 -16.12 0.43
C ARG A 170 -6.91 -15.10 -0.52
N GLU A 171 -7.77 -14.22 -0.01
CA GLU A 171 -8.34 -13.15 -0.82
C GLU A 171 -7.29 -12.09 -1.17
N VAL A 172 -6.42 -11.72 -0.23
CA VAL A 172 -5.30 -10.81 -0.51
C VAL A 172 -4.34 -11.40 -1.54
N ASP A 173 -4.00 -12.69 -1.44
CA ASP A 173 -3.16 -13.38 -2.44
C ASP A 173 -3.78 -13.34 -3.85
N LYS A 174 -5.11 -13.43 -3.94
CA LYS A 174 -5.83 -13.32 -5.22
C LYS A 174 -5.71 -11.90 -5.80
N GLN A 175 -5.84 -10.86 -4.98
CA GLN A 175 -5.65 -9.48 -5.44
C GLN A 175 -4.21 -9.22 -5.86
N LEU A 176 -3.24 -9.77 -5.10
CA LEU A 176 -1.82 -9.71 -5.46
C LEU A 176 -1.57 -10.35 -6.82
N TYR A 177 -2.13 -11.54 -7.07
CA TYR A 177 -2.06 -12.21 -8.38
C TYR A 177 -2.59 -11.31 -9.51
N PHE A 178 -3.77 -10.70 -9.34
CA PHE A 178 -4.33 -9.82 -10.36
C PHE A 178 -3.43 -8.62 -10.67
N LEU A 179 -2.78 -8.05 -9.67
CA LEU A 179 -1.81 -6.98 -9.86
C LEU A 179 -0.53 -7.47 -10.54
N GLU A 180 0.09 -8.53 -10.02
CA GLU A 180 1.36 -9.09 -10.52
C GLU A 180 1.26 -9.55 -11.99
N ALA A 181 0.11 -10.07 -12.41
CA ALA A 181 -0.13 -10.52 -13.78
C ALA A 181 0.11 -9.42 -14.82
N HIS A 182 -0.06 -8.13 -14.45
CA HIS A 182 0.23 -7.00 -15.32
C HIS A 182 1.73 -6.77 -15.55
N LEU A 183 2.58 -7.18 -14.60
CA LEU A 183 4.04 -6.97 -14.65
C LEU A 183 4.77 -8.20 -15.21
N GLN A 184 4.31 -9.40 -14.88
CA GLN A 184 4.94 -10.67 -15.24
C GLN A 184 5.05 -10.89 -16.75
N ALA A 185 4.05 -10.47 -17.53
CA ALA A 185 4.05 -10.63 -18.98
C ALA A 185 5.05 -9.69 -19.70
N VAL A 186 5.45 -8.60 -19.03
CA VAL A 186 6.33 -7.57 -19.59
C VAL A 186 7.79 -7.82 -19.19
N ASN A 187 8.04 -8.30 -17.96
CA ASN A 187 9.33 -8.80 -17.49
C ASN A 187 9.15 -9.47 -16.09
N PRO A 188 9.42 -10.77 -15.91
CA PRO A 188 9.28 -11.43 -14.61
C PRO A 188 10.19 -10.85 -13.52
N ASP A 189 11.32 -10.21 -13.89
CA ASP A 189 12.22 -9.54 -12.94
C ASP A 189 11.73 -8.14 -12.51
N ALA A 190 10.56 -7.69 -13.00
CA ALA A 190 9.98 -6.37 -12.68
C ALA A 190 9.03 -6.37 -11.48
N ILE A 191 8.77 -7.53 -10.86
CA ILE A 191 8.00 -7.61 -9.60
C ILE A 191 8.88 -7.06 -8.47
N PRO A 192 8.44 -6.01 -7.73
CA PRO A 192 9.17 -5.53 -6.57
C PRO A 192 9.25 -6.60 -5.48
N ASP A 193 10.43 -6.76 -4.86
CA ASP A 193 10.54 -7.58 -3.66
C ASP A 193 9.68 -7.00 -2.54
N SER A 194 8.76 -7.81 -2.00
CA SER A 194 8.04 -7.44 -0.78
C SER A 194 8.84 -7.88 0.45
N PRO A 195 9.09 -6.98 1.44
CA PRO A 195 9.64 -7.37 2.73
C PRO A 195 8.89 -8.59 3.30
N GLY A 196 9.62 -9.66 3.61
CA GLY A 196 9.06 -10.93 4.12
C GLY A 196 8.97 -12.07 3.09
N ALA A 197 8.87 -11.77 1.78
CA ALA A 197 8.82 -12.82 0.74
C ALA A 197 10.14 -13.62 0.65
N SER A 198 11.26 -12.99 1.00
CA SER A 198 12.60 -13.57 0.92
C SER A 198 13.03 -14.37 2.16
N MET A 199 12.28 -14.35 3.28
CA MET A 199 12.68 -15.07 4.50
C MET A 199 12.67 -16.61 4.37
N ARG A 200 12.19 -17.16 3.26
CA ARG A 200 12.34 -18.60 2.92
C ARG A 200 13.32 -18.90 1.79
N ARG A 201 13.94 -17.89 1.15
CA ARG A 201 15.04 -18.12 0.19
C ARG A 201 16.37 -17.85 0.88
N GLY A 202 17.02 -18.92 1.33
CA GLY A 202 18.40 -18.84 1.81
C GLY A 202 19.34 -18.30 0.73
N GLY A 203 19.98 -17.16 1.03
CA GLY A 203 21.27 -16.74 0.49
C GLY A 203 21.25 -15.81 -0.74
N GLY A 204 21.64 -14.55 -0.54
CA GLY A 204 22.40 -13.80 -1.55
C GLY A 204 21.99 -12.34 -1.85
N SER A 205 22.74 -11.40 -1.26
CA SER A 205 23.23 -10.13 -1.82
C SER A 205 22.28 -8.94 -2.13
N GLN A 206 22.41 -7.93 -1.26
CA GLN A 206 22.57 -6.47 -1.48
C GLN A 206 22.10 -5.81 -2.79
N GLY A 207 21.35 -4.71 -2.61
CA GLY A 207 21.51 -3.49 -3.41
C GLY A 207 20.19 -2.85 -3.85
N GLY A 208 19.67 -1.90 -3.06
CA GLY A 208 18.56 -1.03 -3.51
C GLY A 208 18.97 -0.25 -4.76
N ARG A 209 18.24 -0.48 -5.86
CA ARG A 209 18.37 0.27 -7.12
C ARG A 209 17.10 1.10 -7.33
N PRO A 210 17.20 2.38 -7.72
CA PRO A 210 16.03 3.19 -8.02
C PRO A 210 15.32 2.69 -9.29
N SER A 211 13.99 2.82 -9.28
CA SER A 211 13.02 2.40 -10.29
C SER A 211 13.48 2.62 -11.74
N GLN A 212 13.53 1.54 -12.53
CA GLN A 212 13.97 1.54 -13.94
C GLN A 212 12.94 2.11 -14.93
N TYR A 213 11.78 2.57 -14.46
CA TYR A 213 10.67 3.00 -15.32
C TYR A 213 10.92 4.30 -16.10
N ARG A 214 12.01 5.04 -15.82
CA ARG A 214 12.34 6.30 -16.54
C ARG A 214 13.09 6.12 -17.87
N GLN A 215 13.72 4.96 -18.14
CA GLN A 215 14.60 4.83 -19.32
C GLN A 215 13.91 4.33 -20.60
N GLN A 216 12.83 3.57 -20.51
CA GLN A 216 12.19 3.00 -21.70
C GLN A 216 11.24 3.96 -22.44
N SER A 217 10.67 4.95 -21.73
CA SER A 217 9.78 5.95 -22.36
C SER A 217 10.51 6.98 -23.25
N GLN A 218 11.82 7.16 -23.06
CA GLN A 218 12.61 8.10 -23.88
C GLN A 218 13.14 7.49 -25.18
N GLN A 219 13.34 6.16 -25.24
CA GLN A 219 13.86 5.50 -26.44
C GLN A 219 12.78 5.29 -27.52
N GLY A 220 11.50 5.12 -27.13
CA GLY A 220 10.39 5.02 -28.08
C GLY A 220 10.08 6.33 -28.83
N ALA A 221 10.35 7.48 -28.22
CA ALA A 221 10.06 8.80 -28.81
C ALA A 221 11.11 9.27 -29.84
N GLN A 222 12.32 8.71 -29.83
CA GLN A 222 13.38 9.07 -30.79
C GLN A 222 13.30 8.26 -32.10
N SER A 223 12.69 7.07 -32.08
CA SER A 223 12.59 6.22 -33.29
C SER A 223 11.58 6.75 -34.32
N GLN A 224 10.49 7.42 -33.88
CA GLN A 224 9.44 7.90 -34.79
C GLN A 224 9.74 9.25 -35.48
N ARG A 225 10.78 10.00 -35.06
CA ARG A 225 11.20 11.24 -35.74
C ARG A 225 12.15 11.00 -36.93
N GLY A 226 12.64 9.79 -37.13
CA GLY A 226 13.62 9.47 -38.19
C GLY A 226 13.02 9.04 -39.53
N VAL A 227 11.74 8.64 -39.58
CA VAL A 227 11.18 7.96 -40.76
C VAL A 227 10.42 8.90 -41.72
N ASN A 228 10.04 10.10 -41.27
CA ASN A 228 9.21 11.03 -42.06
C ASN A 228 9.96 12.11 -42.87
N ARG A 229 11.28 11.96 -43.14
CA ARG A 229 12.06 12.95 -43.91
C ARG A 229 12.63 12.47 -45.25
N MET A 230 12.18 11.33 -45.79
CA MET A 230 12.56 10.91 -47.14
C MET A 230 11.37 10.40 -47.95
N GLN A 231 10.50 11.32 -48.34
CA GLN A 231 9.64 11.17 -49.53
C GLN A 231 9.13 12.56 -49.92
N GLY A 232 9.99 13.33 -50.55
CA GLY A 232 9.67 14.62 -51.13
C GLY A 232 10.35 14.74 -52.47
N GLN A 233 9.78 14.14 -53.52
CA GLN A 233 10.08 14.48 -54.92
C GLN A 233 8.96 13.99 -55.87
N GLN A 234 8.40 14.96 -56.58
CA GLN A 234 7.78 14.90 -57.92
C GLN A 234 6.42 14.21 -58.13
N THR A 235 5.41 15.06 -58.35
CA THR A 235 4.50 15.19 -59.53
C THR A 235 3.45 16.24 -59.10
N GLY A 236 2.98 17.22 -59.87
CA GLY A 236 2.86 17.38 -61.31
C GLY A 236 1.38 17.65 -61.63
N GLN A 237 1.05 18.91 -61.96
CA GLN A 237 -0.12 19.38 -62.73
C GLN A 237 -1.50 19.58 -62.06
N GLN A 238 -1.83 20.88 -61.94
CA GLN A 238 -3.05 21.57 -62.41
C GLN A 238 -4.34 20.77 -62.65
N GLY A 239 -5.41 21.18 -61.96
CA GLY A 239 -6.80 20.84 -62.29
C GLY A 239 -7.80 21.69 -61.52
N TYR A 240 -8.12 22.88 -62.06
CA TYR A 240 -9.29 23.68 -61.68
C TYR A 240 -10.55 23.07 -62.30
N GLY A 241 -11.67 23.05 -61.57
CA GLY A 241 -13.00 22.92 -62.18
C GLY A 241 -13.96 22.03 -61.40
N GLY A 242 -14.86 22.65 -60.62
CA GLY A 242 -15.86 21.94 -59.83
C GLY A 242 -17.06 21.42 -60.62
N ARG A 243 -17.92 20.67 -59.92
CA ARG A 243 -19.38 20.81 -59.95
C ARG A 243 -20.04 19.88 -58.95
N THR A 244 -20.98 20.46 -58.23
CA THR A 244 -21.99 19.88 -57.32
C THR A 244 -23.04 19.06 -58.07
N ARG A 245 -23.77 18.24 -57.30
CA ARG A 245 -25.06 17.52 -57.52
C ARG A 245 -24.86 16.02 -57.81
N TYR A 246 -25.57 15.07 -57.21
CA TYR A 246 -26.69 15.01 -56.26
C TYR A 246 -26.37 14.00 -55.17
#